data_AF-A0A1X7G6G2-F1
#
_entry.id   AF-A0A1X7G6G2-F1
#
_cell.length_a   1.000
_cell.length_b   1.000
_cell.length_c   1.000
_cell.angle_alpha   90.00
_cell.angle_beta   90.00
_cell.angle_gamma   90.00
#
_symmetry.space_group_name_H-M   'P 1'
#
loop_
_entity.id
_entity.type
_entity.pdbx_description
1 polymer ?
#
loop_
_entity_poly.entity_id
_entity_poly.type
_entity_poly.pdbx_seq_one_letter_code
_entity_poly.pdbx_strand_id
1 'polypeptide(L)'
;MRWYREAAVKARAGVARAGRLAALAAIGVAMSIGKASAADWCKGGFWVDAMLASYHVNPKESFEDFNPGLGAECWLNGQWAVTAGGFRNSLAHPSWYGGGVWAPEFAHWGFVRLAVMAGIISGYNYGSRGFGHDHSIGPVAVPILMTSYKRVGVNFILVPPIPSNNLPFTIGFQVKMRF
;
A
#
# COMPACT_ATOMS: atom_id res chain seq x y z
N MET A 1 -29.13 14.54 -32.03
CA MET A 1 -27.94 14.97 -31.24
C MET A 1 -28.23 15.51 -29.83
N ARG A 2 -29.36 16.18 -29.56
CA ARG A 2 -29.70 16.76 -28.25
C ARG A 2 -29.89 15.71 -27.13
N TRP A 3 -30.53 14.58 -27.43
CA TRP A 3 -30.76 13.46 -26.52
C TRP A 3 -29.48 12.81 -25.94
N TYR A 4 -28.43 12.66 -26.77
CA TYR A 4 -27.16 12.07 -26.32
C TYR A 4 -26.40 12.96 -25.33
N ARG A 5 -26.51 14.29 -25.46
CA ARG A 5 -25.84 15.24 -24.56
C ARG A 5 -26.48 15.26 -23.17
N GLU A 6 -27.81 15.14 -23.09
CA GLU A 6 -28.54 15.13 -21.82
C GLU A 6 -28.28 13.84 -21.01
N ALA A 7 -28.19 12.69 -21.68
CA ALA A 7 -27.81 11.42 -21.05
C ALA A 7 -26.37 11.45 -20.48
N ALA A 8 -25.42 12.01 -21.23
CA ALA A 8 -24.03 12.12 -20.80
C ALA A 8 -23.84 13.06 -19.59
N VAL A 9 -24.60 14.16 -19.52
CA VAL A 9 -24.55 15.10 -18.38
C VAL A 9 -25.15 14.47 -17.12
N LYS A 10 -26.27 13.75 -17.23
CA LYS A 10 -26.88 13.03 -16.11
C LYS A 10 -25.97 11.89 -15.59
N ALA A 11 -25.31 11.16 -16.48
CA ALA A 11 -24.35 10.12 -16.10
C ALA A 11 -23.12 10.69 -15.36
N ARG A 12 -22.55 11.80 -15.85
CA ARG A 12 -21.42 12.49 -15.18
C ARG A 12 -21.80 13.05 -13.81
N ALA A 13 -23.02 13.59 -13.68
CA ALA A 13 -23.53 14.08 -12.40
C ALA A 13 -23.75 12.95 -11.38
N GLY A 14 -24.23 11.77 -11.83
CA GLY A 14 -24.40 10.58 -11.00
C GLY A 14 -23.07 10.02 -10.48
N VAL A 15 -22.06 9.91 -11.35
CA VAL A 15 -20.71 9.44 -10.98
C VAL A 15 -20.03 10.41 -10.01
N ALA A 16 -20.16 11.73 -10.21
CA ALA A 16 -19.62 12.74 -9.30
C ALA A 16 -20.29 12.72 -7.91
N ARG A 17 -21.59 12.43 -7.85
CA ARG A 17 -22.34 12.30 -6.58
C ARG A 17 -21.98 11.01 -5.83
N ALA A 18 -21.82 9.90 -6.54
CA ALA A 18 -21.37 8.63 -5.97
C ALA A 18 -19.93 8.72 -5.44
N GLY A 19 -19.02 9.39 -6.16
CA GLY A 19 -17.65 9.62 -5.71
C GLY A 19 -17.56 10.48 -4.43
N ARG A 20 -18.40 11.51 -4.29
CA ARG A 20 -18.47 12.34 -3.09
C ARG A 20 -19.05 11.60 -1.88
N LEU A 21 -20.05 10.74 -2.08
CA LEU A 21 -20.63 9.92 -1.02
C LEU A 21 -19.67 8.81 -0.57
N ALA A 22 -18.93 8.20 -1.49
CA ALA A 22 -17.87 7.23 -1.16
C ALA A 22 -16.71 7.88 -0.40
N ALA A 23 -16.29 9.09 -0.80
CA ALA A 23 -15.24 9.84 -0.09
C ALA A 23 -15.69 10.25 1.33
N LEU A 24 -16.94 10.68 1.50
CA LEU A 24 -17.51 11.03 2.82
C LEU A 24 -17.71 9.80 3.71
N ALA A 25 -18.09 8.65 3.13
CA ALA A 25 -18.18 7.39 3.86
C ALA A 25 -16.79 6.89 4.30
N ALA A 26 -15.77 7.01 3.44
CA ALA A 26 -14.38 6.66 3.81
C ALA A 26 -13.83 7.54 4.93
N ILE A 27 -14.12 8.86 4.90
CA ILE A 27 -13.75 9.79 5.98
C ILE A 27 -14.55 9.49 7.26
N GLY A 28 -15.84 9.13 7.14
CA GLY A 28 -16.70 8.76 8.27
C GLY A 28 -16.25 7.47 8.97
N VAL A 29 -15.80 6.47 8.21
CA VAL A 29 -15.18 5.25 8.75
C VAL A 29 -13.85 5.59 9.41
N ALA A 30 -13.00 6.41 8.78
CA ALA A 30 -11.73 6.85 9.36
C ALA A 30 -11.91 7.58 10.71
N MET A 31 -12.98 8.37 10.87
CA MET A 31 -13.27 9.09 12.12
C MET A 31 -14.00 8.25 13.19
N SER A 32 -14.66 7.15 12.82
CA SER A 32 -15.34 6.26 13.78
C SER A 32 -14.47 5.11 14.30
N ILE A 33 -13.31 4.85 13.68
CA ILE A 33 -12.26 3.95 14.22
C ILE A 33 -11.67 4.49 15.53
N GLY A 34 -11.82 5.78 15.83
CA GLY A 34 -11.29 6.40 17.06
C GLY A 34 -11.96 6.01 18.38
N LYS A 35 -13.04 5.20 18.36
CA LYS A 35 -13.70 4.71 19.60
C LYS A 35 -13.99 3.22 19.63
N ALA A 36 -13.79 2.50 18.54
CA ALA A 36 -13.71 1.05 18.62
C ALA A 36 -12.37 0.75 19.30
N SER A 37 -12.42 0.22 20.53
CA SER A 37 -11.28 -0.49 21.08
C SER A 37 -10.87 -1.51 20.02
N ALA A 38 -9.79 -1.24 19.29
CA ALA A 38 -9.06 -2.25 18.55
C ALA A 38 -8.52 -3.19 19.63
N ALA A 39 -9.41 -4.07 20.09
CA ALA A 39 -9.32 -4.77 21.36
C ALA A 39 -7.94 -5.40 21.46
N ASP A 40 -7.10 -4.92 22.37
CA ASP A 40 -5.82 -5.48 22.84
C ASP A 40 -4.81 -6.09 21.83
N TRP A 41 -5.06 -6.09 20.54
CA TRP A 41 -4.26 -6.81 19.55
C TRP A 41 -3.18 -5.91 18.98
N CYS A 42 -3.48 -4.63 18.75
CA CYS A 42 -2.52 -3.66 18.20
C CYS A 42 -1.76 -2.90 19.30
N LYS A 43 -1.20 -3.60 20.31
CA LYS A 43 -0.55 -2.97 21.48
C LYS A 43 0.66 -2.10 21.09
N GLY A 44 1.32 -2.42 19.99
CA GLY A 44 2.41 -1.63 19.41
C GLY A 44 1.94 -0.36 18.68
N GLY A 45 0.62 -0.20 18.50
CA GLY A 45 -0.02 0.91 17.81
C GLY A 45 -0.70 0.49 16.50
N PHE A 46 -1.72 1.24 16.12
CA PHE A 46 -2.34 1.14 14.80
C PHE A 46 -1.79 2.25 13.91
N TRP A 47 -1.41 1.90 12.68
CA TRP A 47 -0.91 2.83 11.69
C TRP A 47 -1.77 2.76 10.43
N VAL A 48 -1.99 3.91 9.83
CA VAL A 48 -2.50 4.03 8.46
C VAL A 48 -1.38 4.59 7.60
N ASP A 49 -1.21 4.05 6.42
CA ASP A 49 -0.15 4.43 5.50
C ASP A 49 -0.72 4.80 4.12
N ALA A 50 0.04 5.65 3.42
CA ALA A 50 -0.21 6.02 2.05
C ALA A 50 1.06 5.78 1.23
N MET A 51 0.95 4.93 0.20
CA MET A 51 1.96 4.79 -0.84
C MET A 51 1.84 6.00 -1.77
N LEU A 52 2.96 6.64 -2.08
CA LEU A 52 2.96 7.87 -2.86
C LEU A 52 3.68 7.71 -4.19
N ALA A 53 4.90 7.17 -4.16
CA ALA A 53 5.75 7.13 -5.34
C ALA A 53 6.73 5.96 -5.30
N SER A 54 7.35 5.69 -6.44
CA SER A 54 8.47 4.78 -6.58
C SER A 54 9.56 5.36 -7.47
N TYR A 55 10.76 4.80 -7.34
CA TYR A 55 11.91 5.11 -8.18
C TYR A 55 12.50 3.82 -8.73
N HIS A 56 12.56 3.71 -10.05
CA HIS A 56 13.07 2.53 -10.75
C HIS A 56 14.56 2.71 -11.07
N VAL A 57 15.41 1.78 -10.61
CA VAL A 57 16.85 1.87 -10.82
C VAL A 57 17.24 1.26 -12.17
N ASN A 58 17.81 2.07 -13.06
CA ASN A 58 18.25 1.66 -14.41
C ASN A 58 17.15 0.92 -15.21
N PRO A 59 15.96 1.53 -15.39
CA PRO A 59 14.86 0.88 -16.08
C PRO A 59 15.18 0.72 -17.57
N LYS A 60 14.75 -0.41 -18.14
CA LYS A 60 14.87 -0.69 -19.59
C LYS A 60 13.66 -0.19 -20.39
N GLU A 61 12.60 0.19 -19.70
CA GLU A 61 11.34 0.67 -20.25
C GLU A 61 10.69 1.69 -19.30
N SER A 62 9.58 2.32 -19.71
CA SER A 62 8.90 3.32 -18.90
C SER A 62 7.99 2.66 -17.86
N PHE A 63 8.03 3.17 -16.63
CA PHE A 63 7.17 2.75 -15.52
C PHE A 63 6.43 3.94 -14.90
N GLU A 64 5.32 3.67 -14.23
CA GLU A 64 4.58 4.67 -13.46
C GLU A 64 5.25 4.87 -12.09
N ASP A 65 5.91 6.01 -11.91
CA ASP A 65 6.55 6.37 -10.64
C ASP A 65 5.57 6.92 -9.60
N PHE A 66 4.35 7.29 -10.00
CA PHE A 66 3.29 7.69 -9.07
C PHE A 66 2.37 6.52 -8.76
N ASN A 67 2.48 6.00 -7.53
CA ASN A 67 1.88 4.72 -7.11
C ASN A 67 0.91 4.91 -5.94
N PRO A 68 -0.16 5.71 -6.10
CA PRO A 68 -1.05 6.06 -5.00
C PRO A 68 -1.69 4.80 -4.42
N GLY A 69 -1.69 4.72 -3.09
CA GLY A 69 -2.29 3.62 -2.36
C GLY A 69 -2.54 3.92 -0.90
N LEU A 70 -3.28 3.03 -0.25
CA LEU A 70 -3.59 3.07 1.17
C LEU A 70 -3.36 1.70 1.80
N GLY A 71 -2.79 1.71 3.00
CA GLY A 71 -2.58 0.53 3.81
C GLY A 71 -2.86 0.80 5.28
N ALA A 72 -2.91 -0.29 6.03
CA ALA A 72 -2.99 -0.26 7.48
C ALA A 72 -2.07 -1.31 8.09
N GLU A 73 -1.57 -1.00 9.29
CA GLU A 73 -0.75 -1.89 10.08
C GLU A 73 -1.25 -1.96 11.53
N CYS A 74 -1.43 -3.18 12.01
CA CYS A 74 -1.69 -3.47 13.41
C CYS A 74 -0.41 -4.03 14.02
N TRP A 75 0.31 -3.21 14.80
CA TRP A 75 1.51 -3.65 15.49
C TRP A 75 1.13 -4.43 16.75
N LEU A 76 1.44 -5.72 16.75
CA LEU A 76 1.15 -6.64 17.85
C LEU A 76 1.98 -6.30 19.10
N ASN A 77 3.20 -5.83 18.86
CA ASN A 77 4.14 -5.37 19.87
C ASN A 77 5.14 -4.39 19.21
N GLY A 78 6.28 -4.13 19.85
CA GLY A 78 7.29 -3.23 19.30
C GLY A 78 7.97 -3.74 18.01
N GLN A 79 7.89 -5.03 17.67
CA GLN A 79 8.67 -5.66 16.59
C GLN A 79 7.84 -6.29 15.47
N TRP A 80 6.61 -6.72 15.75
CA TRP A 80 5.77 -7.44 14.79
C TRP A 80 4.51 -6.67 14.48
N ALA A 81 4.14 -6.62 13.20
CA ALA A 81 2.86 -6.10 12.74
C ALA A 81 2.22 -7.03 11.71
N VAL A 82 0.89 -6.99 11.64
CA VAL A 82 0.13 -7.48 10.48
C VAL A 82 -0.22 -6.29 9.62
N THR A 83 -0.08 -6.43 8.31
CA THR A 83 -0.32 -5.34 7.34
C THR A 83 -1.17 -5.81 6.16
N ALA A 84 -2.00 -4.91 5.66
CA ALA A 84 -2.74 -5.09 4.42
C ALA A 84 -3.02 -3.74 3.76
N GLY A 85 -3.16 -3.73 2.44
CA GLY A 85 -3.42 -2.51 1.69
C GLY A 85 -3.55 -2.74 0.20
N GLY A 86 -3.68 -1.65 -0.54
CA GLY A 86 -3.74 -1.65 -1.98
C GLY A 86 -3.22 -0.35 -2.59
N PHE A 87 -2.69 -0.43 -3.81
CA PHE A 87 -2.10 0.69 -4.52
C PHE A 87 -2.17 0.48 -6.05
N ARG A 88 -1.97 1.55 -6.82
CA ARG A 88 -1.74 1.45 -8.27
C ARG A 88 -0.25 1.22 -8.51
N ASN A 89 0.12 0.08 -9.07
CA ASN A 89 1.52 -0.32 -9.24
C ASN A 89 2.20 0.34 -10.44
N SER A 90 3.49 0.06 -10.61
CA SER A 90 4.35 0.60 -11.68
C SER A 90 3.92 0.24 -13.10
N LEU A 91 3.06 -0.79 -13.24
CA LEU A 91 2.44 -1.24 -14.49
C LEU A 91 1.04 -0.66 -14.69
N ALA A 92 0.66 0.36 -13.90
CA ALA A 92 -0.67 0.97 -13.87
C ALA A 92 -1.82 0.04 -13.42
N HIS A 93 -1.53 -1.11 -12.83
CA HIS A 93 -2.54 -2.06 -12.36
C HIS A 93 -2.89 -1.85 -10.88
N PRO A 94 -4.14 -2.13 -10.47
CA PRO A 94 -4.47 -2.24 -9.06
C PRO A 94 -3.79 -3.46 -8.46
N SER A 95 -3.06 -3.24 -7.37
CA SER A 95 -2.38 -4.27 -6.58
C SER A 95 -2.92 -4.27 -5.17
N TRP A 96 -3.07 -5.47 -4.60
CA TRP A 96 -3.48 -5.70 -3.21
C TRP A 96 -2.42 -6.53 -2.52
N TYR A 97 -2.14 -6.23 -1.25
CA TYR A 97 -1.16 -6.99 -0.48
C TYR A 97 -1.68 -7.30 0.92
N GLY A 98 -1.14 -8.36 1.50
CA GLY A 98 -1.37 -8.76 2.88
C GLY A 98 -0.19 -9.58 3.41
N GLY A 99 0.18 -9.35 4.66
CA GLY A 99 1.33 -10.04 5.25
C GLY A 99 1.70 -9.56 6.64
N GLY A 100 2.96 -9.78 7.00
CA GLY A 100 3.55 -9.33 8.25
C GLY A 100 4.73 -8.41 8.03
N VAL A 101 4.97 -7.54 9.01
CA VAL A 101 6.17 -6.72 9.13
C VAL A 101 6.94 -7.17 10.36
N TRP A 102 8.24 -7.35 10.21
CA TRP A 102 9.17 -7.62 11.29
C TRP A 102 10.26 -6.56 11.35
N ALA A 103 10.35 -5.86 12.47
CA ALA A 103 11.35 -4.82 12.75
C ALA A 103 12.04 -5.17 14.08
N PRO A 104 13.13 -5.95 14.05
CA PRO A 104 13.77 -6.42 15.27
C PRO A 104 14.43 -5.27 16.06
N GLU A 105 14.50 -5.42 17.39
CA GLU A 105 15.04 -4.38 18.27
C GLU A 105 16.53 -4.11 18.01
N PHE A 106 17.30 -5.14 17.66
CA PHE A 106 18.74 -4.97 17.36
C PHE A 106 19.01 -4.16 16.09
N ALA A 107 17.99 -3.92 15.26
CA ALA A 107 18.09 -3.16 14.01
C ALA A 107 17.40 -1.78 14.12
N HIS A 108 17.44 -1.20 15.32
CA HIS A 108 16.84 0.08 15.67
C HIS A 108 17.91 1.07 16.13
N TRP A 109 17.95 2.26 15.51
CA TRP A 109 18.86 3.34 15.85
C TRP A 109 18.12 4.67 15.88
N GLY A 110 17.69 5.09 17.08
CA GLY A 110 16.98 6.36 17.29
C GLY A 110 15.65 6.38 16.56
N PHE A 111 15.55 7.16 15.48
CA PHE A 111 14.33 7.26 14.67
C PHE A 111 14.33 6.31 13.48
N VAL A 112 15.39 5.54 13.25
CA VAL A 112 15.58 4.69 12.07
C VAL A 112 15.52 3.22 12.46
N ARG A 113 14.80 2.41 11.68
CA ARG A 113 14.66 0.97 11.87
C ARG A 113 14.81 0.24 10.54
N LEU A 114 15.55 -0.86 10.54
CA LEU A 114 15.48 -1.82 9.44
C LEU A 114 14.41 -2.85 9.75
N ALA A 115 13.60 -3.14 8.75
CA ALA A 115 12.51 -4.09 8.84
C ALA A 115 12.41 -4.91 7.56
N VAL A 116 11.62 -5.97 7.60
CA VAL A 116 11.21 -6.74 6.43
C VAL A 116 9.70 -6.88 6.46
N MET A 117 9.07 -6.63 5.32
CA MET A 117 7.68 -7.03 5.08
C MET A 117 7.66 -8.29 4.22
N ALA A 118 6.87 -9.28 4.61
CA ALA A 118 6.68 -10.50 3.83
C ALA A 118 5.21 -10.92 3.80
N GLY A 119 4.77 -11.51 2.68
CA GLY A 119 3.39 -11.92 2.51
C GLY A 119 3.07 -12.26 1.06
N ILE A 120 1.86 -11.90 0.63
CA ILE A 120 1.38 -12.04 -0.74
C ILE A 120 1.00 -10.69 -1.33
N ILE A 121 1.16 -10.56 -2.64
CA ILE A 121 0.78 -9.37 -3.39
C ILE A 121 0.21 -9.77 -4.76
N SER A 122 -0.77 -9.01 -5.25
CA SER A 122 -1.37 -9.19 -6.57
C SER A 122 -0.96 -8.11 -7.58
N GLY A 123 -1.30 -8.30 -8.85
CA GLY A 123 -1.15 -7.28 -9.90
C GLY A 123 0.16 -7.33 -10.68
N TYR A 124 0.94 -8.41 -10.52
CA TYR A 124 2.16 -8.69 -11.28
C TYR A 124 2.07 -10.09 -11.90
N ASN A 125 2.75 -10.31 -13.02
CA ASN A 125 2.81 -11.63 -13.63
C ASN A 125 3.94 -12.43 -12.97
N TYR A 126 3.61 -13.47 -12.21
CA TYR A 126 4.61 -14.31 -11.53
C TYR A 126 5.03 -15.55 -12.35
N GLY A 127 4.60 -15.64 -13.61
CA GLY A 127 4.84 -16.78 -14.49
C GLY A 127 4.26 -18.07 -13.88
N SER A 128 4.92 -19.21 -14.12
CA SER A 128 4.49 -20.51 -13.59
C SER A 128 4.58 -20.65 -12.05
N ARG A 129 5.10 -19.64 -11.36
CA ARG A 129 5.22 -19.61 -9.89
C ARG A 129 4.12 -18.77 -9.22
N GLY A 130 3.25 -18.14 -10.00
CA GLY A 130 2.12 -17.39 -9.48
C GLY A 130 0.97 -18.29 -9.04
N PHE A 131 0.09 -17.75 -8.21
CA PHE A 131 -1.16 -18.35 -7.78
C PHE A 131 -2.34 -17.75 -8.56
N GLY A 132 -3.47 -18.46 -8.57
CA GLY A 132 -4.68 -18.05 -9.28
C GLY A 132 -4.65 -18.41 -10.77
N HIS A 133 -5.80 -18.24 -11.44
CA HIS A 133 -5.97 -18.62 -12.85
C HIS A 133 -5.06 -17.83 -13.81
N ASP A 134 -4.76 -16.58 -13.46
CA ASP A 134 -3.94 -15.66 -14.26
C ASP A 134 -2.50 -15.54 -13.75
N HIS A 135 -2.13 -16.32 -12.72
CA HIS A 135 -0.83 -16.25 -12.06
C HIS A 135 -0.44 -14.83 -11.59
N SER A 136 -1.44 -14.00 -11.26
CA SER A 136 -1.24 -12.59 -10.90
C SER A 136 -0.90 -12.33 -9.43
N ILE A 137 -0.90 -13.39 -8.61
CA ILE A 137 -0.64 -13.34 -7.17
C ILE A 137 0.66 -14.08 -6.89
N GLY A 138 1.54 -13.49 -6.08
CA GLY A 138 2.82 -14.10 -5.74
C GLY A 138 3.29 -13.76 -4.34
N PRO A 139 4.28 -14.52 -3.83
CA PRO A 139 4.93 -14.20 -2.57
C PRO A 139 5.76 -12.93 -2.73
N VAL A 140 5.84 -12.14 -1.66
CA VAL A 140 6.67 -10.95 -1.58
C VAL A 140 7.47 -10.97 -0.28
N ALA A 141 8.73 -10.55 -0.35
CA ALA A 141 9.58 -10.25 0.79
C ALA A 141 10.44 -9.03 0.43
N VAL A 142 10.26 -7.92 1.14
CA VAL A 142 10.93 -6.65 0.85
C VAL A 142 11.57 -6.09 2.12
N PRO A 143 12.86 -5.73 2.08
CA PRO A 143 13.46 -4.91 3.11
C PRO A 143 12.82 -3.52 3.14
N ILE A 144 12.70 -2.95 4.33
CA ILE A 144 12.18 -1.60 4.54
C ILE A 144 13.16 -0.85 5.44
N LEU A 145 13.55 0.34 4.99
CA LEU A 145 14.14 1.36 5.85
C LEU A 145 13.01 2.24 6.38
N MET A 146 12.71 2.09 7.66
CA MET A 146 11.65 2.83 8.34
C MET A 146 12.25 3.99 9.12
N THR A 147 11.64 5.17 9.03
CA THR A 147 11.89 6.25 9.97
C THR A 147 10.59 6.71 10.61
N SER A 148 10.59 6.93 11.92
CA SER A 148 9.40 7.38 12.64
C SER A 148 9.72 8.36 13.75
N TYR A 149 8.89 9.39 13.87
CA TYR A 149 8.95 10.38 14.94
C TYR A 149 7.54 10.68 15.44
N LYS A 150 7.32 10.46 16.75
CA LYS A 150 6.00 10.59 17.38
C LYS A 150 4.93 9.75 16.67
N ARG A 151 4.04 10.40 15.93
CA ARG A 151 2.93 9.77 15.20
C ARG A 151 3.15 9.69 13.70
N VAL A 152 4.25 10.22 13.18
CA VAL A 152 4.51 10.28 11.73
C VAL A 152 5.68 9.35 11.40
N GLY A 153 5.55 8.61 10.31
CA GLY A 153 6.60 7.75 9.79
C GLY A 153 6.72 7.80 8.28
N VAL A 154 7.88 7.39 7.79
CA VAL A 154 8.21 7.25 6.38
C VAL A 154 8.91 5.92 6.18
N ASN A 155 8.54 5.21 5.12
CA ASN A 155 9.14 3.96 4.72
C ASN A 155 9.78 4.11 3.33
N PHE A 156 11.02 3.64 3.20
CA PHE A 156 11.64 3.34 1.93
C PHE A 156 11.64 1.83 1.74
N ILE A 157 10.86 1.37 0.76
CA ILE A 157 10.62 -0.05 0.52
C ILE A 157 11.52 -0.49 -0.63
N LEU A 158 12.42 -1.44 -0.36
CA LEU A 158 13.37 -1.93 -1.36
C LEU A 158 12.78 -3.16 -2.03
N VAL A 159 12.25 -2.96 -3.24
CA VAL A 159 11.58 -4.02 -4.02
C VAL A 159 12.60 -4.70 -4.93
N PRO A 160 12.87 -6.00 -4.75
CA PRO A 160 13.70 -6.76 -5.68
C PRO A 160 13.11 -6.78 -7.10
N PRO A 161 13.93 -6.98 -8.14
CA PRO A 161 13.43 -7.07 -9.52
C PRO A 161 12.39 -8.17 -9.69
N ILE A 162 11.39 -7.93 -10.56
CA ILE A 162 10.43 -8.94 -11.02
C ILE A 162 10.69 -9.20 -12.51
N PRO A 163 11.51 -10.21 -12.87
CA PRO A 163 11.98 -10.39 -14.24
C PRO A 163 10.87 -10.64 -15.27
N SER A 164 9.80 -11.34 -14.87
CA SER A 164 8.64 -11.62 -15.73
C SER A 164 7.85 -10.39 -16.15
N ASN A 165 8.06 -9.25 -15.46
CA ASN A 165 7.47 -7.97 -15.80
C ASN A 165 8.52 -6.93 -16.22
N ASN A 166 9.79 -7.35 -16.47
CA ASN A 166 10.93 -6.45 -16.68
C ASN A 166 11.11 -5.40 -15.58
N LEU A 167 10.49 -5.58 -14.41
CA LEU A 167 10.51 -4.59 -13.34
C LEU A 167 11.90 -4.61 -12.69
N PRO A 168 12.65 -3.50 -12.73
CA PRO A 168 13.97 -3.43 -12.12
C PRO A 168 13.86 -3.34 -10.60
N PHE A 169 15.02 -3.27 -9.94
CA PHE A 169 15.07 -2.90 -8.54
C PHE A 169 14.40 -1.54 -8.34
N THR A 170 13.47 -1.46 -7.40
CA THR A 170 12.58 -0.31 -7.22
C THR A 170 12.58 0.14 -5.77
N ILE A 171 12.61 1.45 -5.55
CA ILE A 171 12.53 2.06 -4.22
C ILE A 171 11.14 2.69 -4.09
N GLY A 172 10.28 2.10 -3.26
CA GLY A 172 8.96 2.66 -2.93
C GLY A 172 9.03 3.67 -1.80
N PHE A 173 8.20 4.71 -1.86
CA PHE A 173 8.07 5.76 -0.86
C PHE A 173 6.66 5.79 -0.27
N GLN A 174 6.57 5.56 1.04
CA GLN A 174 5.33 5.48 1.79
C GLN A 174 5.40 6.39 3.03
N VAL A 175 4.31 7.10 3.33
CA VAL A 175 4.15 7.92 4.53
C VAL A 175 3.10 7.30 5.45
N LYS A 176 3.23 7.50 6.76
CA LYS A 176 2.44 6.77 7.76
C LYS A 176 2.05 7.65 8.94
N MET A 177 0.86 7.41 9.47
CA MET A 177 0.31 8.08 10.65
C MET A 177 -0.15 7.06 11.70
N ARG A 178 0.26 7.25 12.96
CA ARG A 178 -0.13 6.44 14.12
C ARG A 178 -1.37 7.02 14.82
N PHE A 179 -2.26 6.13 15.24
CA PHE A 179 -3.46 6.42 16.02
C PHE A 179 -3.34 5.91 17.46
#